data_AF-A0A662M3X7-F1
#
_entry.id   AF-A0A662M3X7-F1
#
_cell.length_a   1.000
_cell.length_b   1.000
_cell.length_c   1.000
_cell.angle_alpha   90.00
_cell.angle_beta   90.00
_cell.angle_gamma   90.00
#
_symmetry.space_group_name_H-M   'P 1'
#
loop_
_entity.id
_entity.type
_entity.pdbx_description
1 polymer ?
#
loop_
_entity_poly.entity_id
_entity_poly.type
_entity_poly.pdbx_seq_one_letter_code
_entity_poly.pdbx_strand_id
1 'polypeptide(L)'
;MSKLYNKFMDQTLSKEDIIIWLKDQGLVKHLVEHGALTEKDLEHAAECMWHIYLWYWKNLPVGHFLTAVLENDFIEACCRADSTNKMLLPMYALFLYNHVPIDYREKINKVIEV
;
A
#
# COMPACT_ATOMS: atom_id res chain seq x y z
N MET A 1 -15.37 11.35 2.75
CA MET A 1 -14.03 10.77 2.98
C MET A 1 -14.18 9.29 3.29
N SER A 2 -13.24 8.46 2.82
CA SER A 2 -13.32 7.02 3.05
C SER A 2 -13.08 6.71 4.55
N LYS A 3 -13.67 5.62 5.06
CA LYS A 3 -13.43 5.16 6.44
C LYS A 3 -11.94 4.88 6.70
N LEU A 4 -11.23 4.40 5.68
CA LEU A 4 -9.81 4.08 5.78
C LEU A 4 -8.93 5.33 5.86
N TYR A 5 -9.24 6.38 5.09
CA TYR A 5 -8.56 7.67 5.16
C TYR A 5 -8.66 8.27 6.57
N ASN A 6 -9.87 8.28 7.17
CA ASN A 6 -10.04 8.81 8.52
C ASN A 6 -9.16 8.06 9.52
N LYS A 7 -9.13 6.71 9.46
CA LYS A 7 -8.25 5.89 10.30
C LYS A 7 -6.77 6.16 10.05
N PHE A 8 -6.37 6.41 8.81
CA PHE A 8 -5.01 6.81 8.45
C PHE A 8 -4.65 8.14 9.12
N MET A 9 -5.53 9.13 9.05
CA MET A 9 -5.30 10.47 9.61
C MET A 9 -5.35 10.51 11.14
N ASP A 10 -6.27 9.75 11.73
CA ASP A 10 -6.44 9.64 13.18
C ASP A 10 -5.35 8.77 13.83
N GLN A 11 -4.42 8.23 13.04
CA GLN A 11 -3.35 7.33 13.48
C GLN A 11 -3.87 6.06 14.19
N THR A 12 -5.02 5.56 13.74
CA THR A 12 -5.69 4.35 14.28
C THR A 12 -5.80 3.22 13.26
N LEU A 13 -5.13 3.34 12.12
CA LEU A 13 -5.15 2.34 11.05
C LEU A 13 -4.45 1.04 11.49
N SER A 14 -5.15 -0.09 11.38
CA SER A 14 -4.57 -1.42 11.57
C SER A 14 -4.43 -2.19 10.24
N LYS A 15 -3.71 -3.32 10.27
CA LYS A 15 -3.61 -4.22 9.12
C LYS A 15 -4.98 -4.79 8.74
N GLU A 16 -5.81 -5.11 9.72
CA GLU A 16 -7.15 -5.65 9.53
C GLU A 16 -8.06 -4.65 8.79
N ASP A 17 -7.95 -3.35 9.10
CA ASP A 17 -8.68 -2.31 8.36
C ASP A 17 -8.31 -2.31 6.87
N ILE A 18 -7.02 -2.51 6.55
CA ILE A 18 -6.51 -2.59 5.18
C ILE A 18 -6.97 -3.88 4.51
N ILE A 19 -6.96 -5.03 5.20
CA ILE A 19 -7.48 -6.30 4.67
C ILE A 19 -8.97 -6.17 4.33
N ILE A 20 -9.77 -5.57 5.22
CA ILE A 20 -11.20 -5.32 4.97
C ILE A 20 -11.37 -4.46 3.73
N TRP A 21 -10.56 -3.40 3.59
CA TRP A 21 -10.59 -2.54 2.41
C TRP A 21 -10.18 -3.28 1.13
N LEU A 22 -9.11 -4.08 1.15
CA LEU A 22 -8.67 -4.90 0.02
C LEU A 22 -9.77 -5.86 -0.42
N LYS A 23 -10.40 -6.56 0.52
CA LYS A 23 -11.50 -7.49 0.24
C LYS A 23 -12.72 -6.83 -0.37
N ASP A 24 -12.90 -5.51 -0.21
CA ASP A 24 -14.00 -4.79 -0.84
C ASP A 24 -13.72 -4.42 -2.30
N GLN A 25 -12.45 -4.45 -2.74
CA GLN A 25 -12.07 -4.08 -4.10
C GLN A 25 -12.49 -5.14 -5.11
N GLY A 26 -13.13 -4.72 -6.20
CA GLY A 26 -13.65 -5.64 -7.24
C GLY A 26 -12.56 -6.53 -7.86
N LEU A 27 -11.36 -5.99 -8.10
CA LEU A 27 -10.21 -6.77 -8.59
C LEU A 27 -9.83 -7.87 -7.61
N VAL A 28 -9.73 -7.53 -6.31
CA VAL A 28 -9.34 -8.48 -5.27
C VAL A 28 -10.38 -9.58 -5.11
N LYS A 29 -11.68 -9.23 -5.09
CA LYS A 29 -12.79 -10.20 -5.08
C LYS A 29 -12.65 -11.20 -6.23
N HIS A 30 -12.46 -10.70 -7.44
CA HIS A 30 -12.30 -11.52 -8.63
C HIS A 30 -11.09 -12.47 -8.54
N LEU A 31 -9.92 -11.97 -8.11
CA LEU A 31 -8.71 -12.78 -7.98
C LEU A 31 -8.83 -13.87 -6.90
N VAL A 32 -9.48 -13.57 -5.77
CA VAL A 32 -9.73 -14.55 -4.70
C VAL A 32 -10.71 -15.61 -5.15
N GLU A 33 -11.82 -15.23 -5.81
CA GLU A 33 -12.83 -16.16 -6.34
C GLU A 33 -12.24 -17.17 -7.34
N HIS A 34 -11.23 -16.76 -8.11
CA HIS A 34 -10.55 -17.61 -9.08
C HIS A 34 -9.31 -18.32 -8.51
N GLY A 35 -9.06 -18.20 -7.20
CA GLY A 35 -7.94 -18.86 -6.53
C GLY A 35 -6.55 -18.30 -6.89
N ALA A 36 -6.49 -17.14 -7.54
CA ALA A 36 -5.25 -16.45 -7.88
C ALA A 36 -4.63 -15.72 -6.68
N LEU A 37 -5.45 -15.37 -5.68
CA LEU A 37 -5.00 -14.82 -4.39
C LEU A 37 -5.55 -15.65 -3.23
N THR A 38 -4.70 -15.85 -2.23
CA THR A 38 -5.07 -16.46 -0.94
C THR A 38 -5.23 -15.42 0.14
N GLU A 39 -5.79 -15.80 1.30
CA GLU A 39 -5.84 -14.90 2.46
C GLU A 39 -4.44 -14.42 2.88
N LYS A 40 -3.44 -15.32 2.82
CA LYS A 40 -2.04 -15.00 3.13
C LYS A 40 -1.46 -13.94 2.19
N ASP A 41 -1.88 -13.95 0.92
CA ASP A 41 -1.46 -12.95 -0.04
C ASP A 41 -2.04 -11.56 0.29
N LEU A 42 -3.28 -11.53 0.77
CA LEU A 42 -3.91 -10.28 1.24
C LEU A 42 -3.25 -9.76 2.52
N GLU A 43 -2.92 -10.65 3.45
CA GLU A 43 -2.16 -10.29 4.66
C GLU A 43 -0.80 -9.69 4.30
N HIS A 44 -0.10 -10.29 3.34
CA HIS A 44 1.19 -9.79 2.86
C HIS A 44 1.07 -8.39 2.24
N ALA A 45 0.10 -8.18 1.35
CA ALA A 45 -0.12 -6.87 0.74
C ALA A 45 -0.57 -5.82 1.77
N ALA A 46 -1.42 -6.21 2.73
CA ALA A 46 -1.84 -5.34 3.81
C ALA A 46 -0.68 -4.94 4.72
N GLU A 47 0.27 -5.84 4.98
CA GLU A 47 1.50 -5.54 5.70
C GLU A 47 2.35 -4.49 4.97
N CYS A 48 2.50 -4.61 3.65
CA CYS A 48 3.18 -3.60 2.85
C CYS A 48 2.50 -2.22 2.91
N MET A 49 1.18 -2.15 2.81
CA MET A 49 0.44 -0.88 2.95
C MET A 49 0.49 -0.32 4.37
N TRP A 50 0.52 -1.20 5.38
CA TRP A 50 0.72 -0.78 6.77
C TRP A 50 2.13 -0.23 7.00
N HIS A 51 3.16 -0.76 6.32
CA HIS A 51 4.50 -0.18 6.34
C HIS A 51 4.54 1.23 5.73
N ILE A 52 3.74 1.52 4.69
CA ILE A 52 3.57 2.90 4.19
C ILE A 52 3.01 3.81 5.29
N TYR A 53 1.97 3.36 6.00
CA TYR A 53 1.39 4.10 7.13
C TYR A 53 2.42 4.36 8.24
N LEU A 54 3.20 3.34 8.62
CA LEU A 54 4.26 3.47 9.62
C LEU A 54 5.38 4.40 9.18
N TRP A 55 5.79 4.34 7.91
CA TRP A 55 6.76 5.27 7.35
C TRP A 55 6.25 6.71 7.40
N TYR A 56 5.00 6.93 6.99
CA TYR A 56 4.41 8.26 6.94
C TYR A 56 4.37 8.92 8.33
N TRP A 57 3.86 8.22 9.34
CA TRP A 57 3.66 8.79 10.69
C TRP A 57 4.84 8.60 11.64
N LYS A 58 5.60 7.51 11.52
CA LYS A 58 6.66 7.14 12.47
C LYS A 58 8.07 7.19 11.87
N ASN A 59 8.21 7.58 10.60
CA ASN A 59 9.49 7.59 9.88
C ASN A 59 10.22 6.24 9.91
N LEU A 60 9.48 5.13 9.98
CA LEU A 60 10.07 3.81 9.87
C LEU A 60 10.51 3.55 8.42
N PRO A 61 11.69 2.93 8.20
CA PRO A 61 12.18 2.67 6.85
C PRO A 61 11.27 1.67 6.13
N VAL A 62 11.16 1.85 4.81
CA VAL A 62 10.47 0.94 3.91
C VAL A 62 11.46 0.21 3.01
N GLY A 63 11.08 -0.99 2.55
CA GLY A 63 11.90 -1.75 1.61
C GLY A 63 11.83 -1.19 0.18
N HIS A 64 12.77 -1.61 -0.67
CA HIS A 64 12.94 -1.07 -2.02
C HIS A 64 11.69 -1.09 -2.91
N PHE A 65 10.83 -2.12 -2.79
CA PHE A 65 9.57 -2.15 -3.52
C PHE A 65 8.65 -0.98 -3.14
N LEU A 66 8.47 -0.75 -1.83
CA LEU A 66 7.65 0.34 -1.33
C LEU A 66 8.27 1.71 -1.58
N THR A 67 9.60 1.81 -1.57
CA THR A 67 10.32 3.01 -2.01
C THR A 67 9.93 3.38 -3.43
N ALA A 68 10.04 2.45 -4.38
CA ALA A 68 9.66 2.68 -5.78
C ALA A 68 8.18 3.05 -5.94
N VAL A 69 7.29 2.39 -5.17
CA VAL A 69 5.85 2.71 -5.14
C VAL A 69 5.61 4.16 -4.65
N LEU A 70 6.29 4.59 -3.59
CA LEU A 70 6.16 5.94 -3.03
C LEU A 70 6.78 7.02 -3.92
N GLU A 71 7.87 6.71 -4.60
CA GLU A 71 8.53 7.58 -5.59
C GLU A 71 7.75 7.68 -6.91
N ASN A 72 6.67 6.90 -7.05
CA ASN A 72 5.87 6.82 -8.27
C ASN A 72 6.72 6.35 -9.48
N ASP A 73 7.73 5.51 -9.23
CA ASP A 73 8.47 4.80 -10.27
C ASP A 73 7.78 3.48 -10.57
N PHE A 74 6.86 3.54 -11.54
CA PHE A 74 6.05 2.38 -11.93
C PHE A 74 6.90 1.22 -12.48
N ILE A 75 7.95 1.53 -13.24
CA ILE A 75 8.79 0.50 -13.85
C ILE A 75 9.59 -0.23 -12.77
N GLU A 76 10.19 0.53 -11.86
CA GLU A 76 10.95 -0.06 -10.77
C GLU A 76 10.07 -0.83 -9.78
N ALA A 77 8.87 -0.33 -9.49
CA ALA A 77 7.89 -1.03 -8.67
C ALA A 77 7.50 -2.38 -9.32
N CYS A 78 7.27 -2.41 -10.64
CA CYS A 78 7.02 -3.65 -11.39
C CYS A 78 8.19 -4.63 -11.32
N CYS A 79 9.42 -4.13 -11.44
CA CYS A 79 10.63 -4.95 -11.38
C CYS A 79 10.84 -5.59 -9.99
N ARG A 80 10.58 -4.83 -8.92
CA ARG A 80 10.84 -5.26 -7.54
C ARG A 80 9.71 -6.05 -6.90
N ALA A 81 8.49 -5.94 -7.41
CA ALA A 81 7.35 -6.64 -6.86
C ALA A 81 7.49 -8.17 -6.98
N ASP A 82 7.18 -8.88 -5.90
CA ASP A 82 6.92 -10.32 -5.94
C ASP A 82 5.61 -10.64 -6.68
N SER A 83 5.27 -11.93 -6.79
CA SER A 83 4.07 -12.39 -7.50
C SER A 83 2.78 -11.75 -6.97
N THR A 84 2.65 -11.64 -5.66
CA THR A 84 1.45 -11.11 -4.99
C THR A 84 1.34 -9.61 -5.22
N ASN A 85 2.44 -8.90 -5.01
CA ASN A 85 2.51 -7.46 -5.19
C ASN A 85 2.35 -7.05 -6.65
N LYS A 86 2.80 -7.87 -7.62
CA LYS A 86 2.55 -7.64 -9.05
C LYS A 86 1.06 -7.65 -9.38
N MET A 87 0.32 -8.62 -8.85
CA MET A 87 -1.14 -8.69 -9.06
C MET A 87 -1.87 -7.55 -8.37
N LEU A 88 -1.32 -7.03 -7.27
CA LEU A 88 -1.94 -6.01 -6.44
C LEU A 88 -1.36 -4.59 -6.63
N LEU A 89 -0.46 -4.37 -7.59
CA LEU A 89 0.09 -3.05 -7.94
C LEU A 89 -1.00 -1.96 -8.10
N PRO A 90 -2.13 -2.23 -8.79
CA PRO A 90 -3.22 -1.25 -8.89
C PRO A 90 -3.81 -0.86 -7.52
N MET A 91 -3.79 -1.77 -6.54
CA MET A 91 -4.31 -1.48 -5.19
C MET A 91 -3.37 -0.57 -4.41
N TYR A 92 -2.05 -0.67 -4.61
CA TYR A 92 -1.10 0.28 -4.04
C TYR A 92 -1.33 1.70 -4.56
N ALA A 93 -1.50 1.85 -5.88
CA ALA A 93 -1.81 3.15 -6.48
C ALA A 93 -3.13 3.72 -5.94
N LEU A 94 -4.17 2.88 -5.84
CA LEU A 94 -5.47 3.28 -5.30
C LEU A 94 -5.40 3.66 -3.81
N PHE A 95 -4.59 2.96 -3.03
CA PHE A 95 -4.36 3.23 -1.62
C PHE A 95 -3.67 4.58 -1.43
N LEU A 96 -2.56 4.82 -2.15
CA LEU A 96 -1.84 6.09 -2.11
C LEU A 96 -2.72 7.27 -2.53
N TYR A 97 -3.49 7.11 -3.61
CA TYR A 97 -4.31 8.18 -4.15
C TYR A 97 -5.47 8.59 -3.23
N ASN A 98 -6.13 7.62 -2.58
CA ASN A 98 -7.34 7.89 -1.82
C ASN A 98 -7.14 8.07 -0.31
N HIS A 99 -6.08 7.47 0.24
CA HIS A 99 -5.97 7.31 1.71
C HIS A 99 -4.70 7.94 2.29
N VAL A 100 -3.67 8.16 1.47
CA VAL A 100 -2.41 8.77 1.94
C VAL A 100 -2.42 10.27 1.60
N PRO A 101 -2.07 11.14 2.55
CA PRO A 101 -1.96 12.59 2.31
C PRO A 101 -1.00 12.93 1.17
N ILE A 102 -1.40 13.87 0.30
CA ILE A 102 -0.69 14.16 -0.97
C ILE A 102 0.78 14.63 -0.77
N ASP A 103 1.10 15.19 0.40
CA ASP A 103 2.44 15.61 0.79
C ASP A 103 3.40 14.42 1.02
N TYR A 104 2.93 13.16 0.97
CA TYR A 104 3.82 11.99 0.95
C TYR A 104 4.87 12.07 -0.15
N ARG A 105 4.53 12.70 -1.29
CA ARG A 105 5.44 12.87 -2.44
C ARG A 105 6.60 13.80 -2.11
N GLU A 106 6.36 14.83 -1.32
CA GLU A 106 7.44 15.70 -0.84
C GLU A 106 8.25 15.00 0.25
N LYS A 107 7.56 14.24 1.11
CA LYS A 107 8.19 13.49 2.21
C LYS A 107 9.21 12.47 1.70
N ILE A 108 8.89 11.70 0.65
CA ILE A 108 9.81 10.68 0.13
C ILE A 108 11.07 11.30 -0.50
N ASN A 109 10.94 12.44 -1.20
CA ASN A 109 12.08 13.14 -1.80
C ASN A 109 13.07 13.68 -0.75
N LYS A 110 12.57 14.10 0.43
CA LYS A 110 13.43 14.55 1.54
C LYS A 110 14.30 13.45 2.15
N VAL A 111 13.96 12.18 1.92
CA VAL A 111 14.75 11.04 2.43
C VAL A 111 15.99 10.78 1.56
N ILE A 112 16.01 11.30 0.31
CA ILE A 112 17.07 11.02 -0.68
C ILE A 112 18.20 12.06 -0.63
N GLU A 113 17.97 13.23 -0.01
CA GLU A 113 18.95 14.33 0.07
C GLU A 113 19.93 14.26 1.27
N VAL A 114 20.15 13.07 1.86
CA VAL A 114 21.10 12.89 2.99
C VAL A 114 22.25 11.97 2.62
#